data_AF-A0A838WUU3-F1
#
_entry.id   AF-A0A838WUU3-F1
#
_cell.length_a   1.000
_cell.length_b   1.000
_cell.length_c   1.000
_cell.angle_alpha   90.00
_cell.angle_beta   90.00
_cell.angle_gamma   90.00
#
_symmetry.space_group_name_H-M   'P 1'
#
loop_
_entity.id
_entity.type
_entity.pdbx_description
1 polymer ?
#
loop_
_entity_poly.entity_id
_entity_poly.type
_entity_poly.pdbx_seq_one_letter_code
_entity_poly.pdbx_strand_id
1 'polypeptide(L)'
;MDSARVCSGVERELDRFRRQAGEVLEIPVAGLDEYAFHCTLGYRLTQCDDAAELVDAEGLYDSWIAEQPRVELEDVAFCIFNDMQSFPPLLYFH
;
A
#
# COMPACT_ATOMS: atom_id res chain seq x y z
N MET A 1 14.71 3.64 -4.93
CA MET A 1 13.43 3.16 -4.37
C MET A 1 13.72 2.15 -3.29
N ASP A 2 13.89 2.61 -2.05
CA ASP A 2 13.75 1.74 -0.89
C ASP A 2 12.25 1.52 -0.71
N SER A 3 11.77 0.30 -0.98
CA SER A 3 10.39 -0.10 -0.70
C SER A 3 10.08 0.23 0.77
N ALA A 4 8.88 0.73 1.06
CA ALA A 4 8.41 0.94 2.42
C ALA A 4 8.71 -0.32 3.24
N ARG A 5 9.65 -0.22 4.19
CA ARG A 5 10.08 -1.38 4.96
C ARG A 5 9.07 -1.62 6.05
N VAL A 6 8.32 -2.71 5.92
CA VAL A 6 7.50 -3.24 7.02
C VAL A 6 8.44 -3.59 8.17
N CYS A 7 8.05 -3.28 9.42
CA CYS A 7 8.85 -3.62 10.59
C CYS A 7 9.23 -5.12 10.59
N SER A 8 10.52 -5.40 10.81
CA SER A 8 11.06 -6.76 10.92
C SER A 8 10.31 -7.54 12.01
N GLY A 9 9.49 -8.51 11.61
CA GLY A 9 8.62 -9.27 12.51
C GLY A 9 7.20 -9.48 11.97
N VAL A 10 6.66 -8.49 11.23
CA VAL A 10 5.29 -8.55 10.68
C VAL A 10 5.26 -9.16 9.27
N GLU A 11 6.39 -9.17 8.56
CA GLU A 11 6.50 -9.71 7.19
C GLU A 11 5.95 -11.13 7.06
N ARG A 12 6.34 -12.06 7.95
CA ARG A 12 5.81 -13.44 7.89
C ARG A 12 4.30 -13.50 8.08
N GLU A 13 3.76 -12.64 8.94
CA GLU A 13 2.32 -12.59 9.19
C GLU A 13 1.58 -11.99 7.99
N LEU A 14 2.16 -10.99 7.33
CA LEU A 14 1.63 -10.42 6.08
C LEU A 14 1.68 -11.43 4.93
N ASP A 15 2.80 -12.15 4.74
CA ASP A 15 2.89 -13.19 3.71
C ASP A 15 1.83 -14.27 3.95
N ARG A 16 1.73 -14.74 5.20
CA ARG A 16 0.72 -15.72 5.60
C ARG A 16 -0.69 -15.22 5.31
N PHE A 17 -1.04 -14.02 5.80
CA PHE A 17 -2.36 -13.44 5.60
C PHE A 17 -2.68 -13.28 4.12
N ARG A 18 -1.76 -12.72 3.33
CA ARG A 18 -1.93 -12.53 1.89
C ARG A 18 -2.18 -13.84 1.16
N ARG A 19 -1.40 -14.89 1.46
CA ARG A 19 -1.60 -16.23 0.86
C ARG A 19 -2.95 -16.83 1.20
N GLN A 20 -3.36 -16.74 2.47
CA GLN A 20 -4.67 -17.24 2.92
C GLN A 20 -5.82 -16.48 2.26
N ALA A 21 -5.73 -15.14 2.21
CA ALA A 21 -6.73 -14.31 1.55
C ALA A 21 -6.81 -14.63 0.04
N GLY A 22 -5.67 -14.78 -0.62
CA GLY A 22 -5.63 -15.16 -2.04
C GLY A 22 -6.17 -16.55 -2.32
N GLU A 23 -5.93 -17.52 -1.44
CA GLU A 23 -6.53 -18.87 -1.55
C GLU A 23 -8.05 -18.81 -1.45
N VAL A 24 -8.59 -18.08 -0.46
CA VAL A 24 -10.04 -17.94 -0.25
C VAL A 24 -10.72 -17.15 -1.37
N LEU A 25 -10.08 -16.09 -1.86
CA LEU A 25 -10.60 -15.24 -2.93
C LEU A 25 -10.28 -15.77 -4.33
N GLU A 26 -9.53 -16.87 -4.43
CA GLU A 26 -9.03 -17.45 -5.68
C GLU A 26 -8.22 -16.45 -6.54
N ILE A 27 -7.46 -15.57 -5.89
CA ILE A 27 -6.61 -14.55 -6.54
C ILE A 27 -5.14 -14.98 -6.43
N PRO A 28 -4.36 -14.94 -7.53
CA PRO A 28 -2.92 -15.20 -7.46
C PRO A 28 -2.21 -14.16 -6.59
N VAL A 29 -1.37 -14.63 -5.66
CA VAL A 29 -0.63 -13.77 -4.72
C VAL A 29 0.85 -13.82 -5.06
N ALA A 30 1.40 -12.66 -5.41
CA ALA A 30 2.84 -12.46 -5.59
C ALA A 30 3.58 -12.55 -4.24
N GLY A 31 4.87 -12.89 -4.30
CA GLY A 31 5.75 -12.89 -3.12
C GLY A 31 5.81 -11.50 -2.46
N LEU A 32 6.21 -11.44 -1.18
CA LEU A 32 6.36 -10.15 -0.50
C LEU A 32 7.41 -9.25 -1.14
N ASP A 33 8.46 -9.84 -1.70
CA ASP A 33 9.51 -9.17 -2.46
C ASP A 33 9.01 -8.59 -3.79
N GLU A 34 7.90 -9.11 -4.29
CA GLU A 34 7.23 -8.65 -5.51
C GLU A 34 6.05 -7.68 -5.23
N TYR A 35 5.61 -7.57 -3.97
CA TYR A 35 4.49 -6.71 -3.58
C TYR A 35 4.95 -5.44 -2.87
N ALA A 36 4.90 -4.32 -3.58
CA ALA A 36 5.18 -3.00 -3.02
C ALA A 36 3.99 -2.51 -2.17
N PHE A 37 4.07 -2.66 -0.86
CA PHE A 37 3.13 -2.03 0.07
C PHE A 37 3.19 -0.50 -0.07
N HIS A 38 2.03 0.15 -0.19
CA HIS A 38 1.93 1.59 -0.38
C HIS A 38 0.58 2.12 0.14
N CYS A 39 0.55 3.43 0.43
CA CYS A 39 -0.69 4.20 0.57
C CYS A 39 -0.84 5.08 -0.66
N THR A 40 -1.94 4.96 -1.40
CA THR A 40 -2.17 5.80 -2.57
C THR A 40 -2.64 7.18 -2.12
N LEU A 41 -1.83 8.22 -2.38
CA LEU A 41 -2.20 9.61 -2.10
C LEU A 41 -2.90 10.28 -3.29
N GLY A 42 -2.67 9.79 -4.51
CA GLY A 42 -3.28 10.31 -5.72
C GLY A 42 -2.91 9.48 -6.95
N TYR A 43 -3.67 9.68 -8.02
CA TYR A 43 -3.43 9.04 -9.31
C TYR A 43 -3.04 10.09 -10.34
N ARG A 44 -1.96 9.83 -11.08
CA ARG A 44 -1.63 10.61 -12.28
C ARG A 44 -2.49 10.11 -13.43
N LEU A 45 -3.28 11.01 -14.02
CA LEU A 45 -4.17 10.69 -15.14
C LEU A 45 -3.47 10.75 -16.50
N THR A 46 -2.33 11.43 -16.56
CA THR A 46 -1.50 11.59 -17.76
C THR A 46 -0.07 11.19 -17.47
N GLN A 47 0.63 10.74 -18.51
CA GLN A 47 2.07 10.56 -18.44
C GLN A 47 2.73 11.93 -18.30
N CYS A 48 3.75 12.02 -17.45
CA CYS A 48 4.63 13.18 -17.37
C CYS A 48 5.91 12.82 -18.12
N ASP A 49 6.21 13.59 -19.18
CA ASP A 49 7.43 13.40 -19.98
C ASP A 49 8.59 14.27 -19.47
N ASP A 50 8.34 15.13 -18.47
CA ASP A 50 9.36 15.96 -17.84
C ASP A 50 9.96 15.28 -16.61
N ALA A 51 11.19 14.81 -16.74
CA ALA A 51 11.92 14.17 -15.65
C ALA A 51 12.20 15.12 -14.48
N ALA A 52 12.33 16.43 -14.71
CA ALA A 52 12.60 17.39 -13.64
C ALA A 52 11.38 17.57 -12.73
N GLU A 53 10.18 17.68 -13.32
CA GLU A 53 8.92 17.78 -12.56
C GLU A 53 8.69 16.54 -11.69
N LEU A 54 9.06 15.35 -12.20
CA LEU A 54 8.99 14.10 -11.43
C LEU A 54 9.92 14.09 -10.22
N VAL A 55 11.15 14.59 -10.37
CA VAL A 55 12.14 14.67 -9.29
C VAL A 55 11.68 15.69 -8.23
N ASP A 56 11.15 16.83 -8.65
CA ASP A 56 10.64 17.86 -7.72
C ASP A 56 9.44 17.32 -6.92
N ALA A 57 8.54 16.58 -7.57
CA ALA A 57 7.42 15.93 -6.90
C ALA A 57 7.88 14.85 -5.91
N GLU A 58 8.85 14.01 -6.29
CA GLU A 58 9.46 13.02 -5.39
C GLU A 58 10.05 13.69 -4.14
N GLY A 59 10.83 14.76 -4.31
CA GLY A 59 11.42 15.51 -3.20
C GLY A 59 10.38 16.12 -2.26
N LEU A 60 9.24 16.59 -2.79
CA LEU A 60 8.14 17.08 -1.97
C LEU A 60 7.51 15.96 -1.13
N TYR A 61 7.22 14.80 -1.73
CA TYR A 61 6.63 13.67 -1.00
C TYR A 61 7.57 13.10 0.06
N ASP A 62 8.87 13.00 -0.25
CA ASP A 62 9.89 12.59 0.71
C ASP A 62 9.94 13.53 1.91
N SER A 63 9.77 14.84 1.69
CA SER A 63 9.73 15.82 2.78
C SER A 63 8.53 15.61 3.72
N TRP A 64 7.35 15.27 3.19
CA TRP A 64 6.16 14.97 4.00
C TRP A 64 6.31 13.68 4.79
N ILE A 65 6.87 12.64 4.17
CA ILE A 65 7.12 11.36 4.84
C ILE A 65 8.16 11.53 5.96
N ALA A 66 9.17 12.37 5.78
CA ALA A 66 10.17 12.65 6.80
C ALA A 66 9.57 13.24 8.09
N GLU A 67 8.44 13.97 8.00
CA GLU A 67 7.72 14.51 9.15
C GLU A 67 6.84 13.45 9.87
N GLN A 68 6.53 12.32 9.21
CA GLN A 68 5.66 11.26 9.73
C GLN A 68 6.35 9.89 9.63
N PRO A 69 7.27 9.58 10.56
CA PRO A 69 8.10 8.37 10.48
C PRO A 69 7.31 7.07 10.76
N ARG A 70 6.07 7.17 11.23
CA ARG A 70 5.20 6.04 11.53
C ARG A 70 3.77 6.36 11.12
N VAL A 71 3.16 5.43 10.40
CA VAL A 71 1.73 5.45 10.10
C VAL A 71 1.05 4.40 10.97
N GLU A 72 0.12 4.82 11.81
CA GLU A 72 -0.76 3.89 12.54
C GLU A 72 -1.92 3.53 11.61
N LEU A 73 -2.11 2.22 11.41
CA LEU A 73 -3.15 1.67 10.55
C LEU A 73 -4.24 1.04 11.41
N GLU A 74 -5.48 1.09 10.92
CA GLU A 74 -6.59 0.33 11.48
C GLU A 74 -6.40 -1.18 11.23
N ASP A 75 -7.21 -2.00 11.91
CA ASP A 75 -7.23 -3.44 11.70
C ASP A 75 -7.57 -3.79 10.24
N VAL A 76 -7.00 -4.88 9.74
CA VAL A 76 -7.26 -5.35 8.38
C VAL A 76 -8.74 -5.71 8.23
N ALA A 77 -9.34 -5.23 7.14
CA ALA A 77 -10.74 -5.47 6.84
C ALA A 77 -10.95 -5.91 5.39
N PHE A 78 -11.98 -6.72 5.16
CA PHE A 78 -12.54 -6.98 3.85
C PHE A 78 -13.57 -5.89 3.55
N CYS A 79 -13.29 -5.06 2.56
CA CYS A 79 -14.11 -3.90 2.22
C CYS A 79 -14.83 -4.09 0.88
N ILE A 80 -15.98 -3.43 0.75
CA ILE A 80 -16.64 -3.20 -0.54
C ILE A 80 -16.43 -1.75 -0.94
N PHE A 81 -16.32 -1.48 -2.23
CA PHE A 81 -16.18 -0.12 -2.74
C PHE A 81 -16.74 -0.04 -4.16
N ASN A 82 -17.31 1.11 -4.53
CA ASN A 82 -17.77 1.40 -5.88
C ASN A 82 -16.82 2.37 -6.62
N ASP A 83 -16.01 3.09 -5.85
CA ASP A 83 -15.02 4.06 -6.30
C ASP A 83 -13.90 4.19 -5.25
N MET A 84 -12.91 5.03 -5.52
CA MET A 84 -11.73 5.21 -4.65
C MET A 84 -11.95 6.22 -3.51
N GLN A 85 -13.18 6.68 -3.26
CA GLN A 85 -13.47 7.69 -2.24
C GLN A 85 -13.73 7.07 -0.87
N SER A 86 -14.24 5.84 -0.82
CA SER A 86 -14.55 5.17 0.45
C SER A 86 -14.44 3.65 0.36
N PHE A 87 -13.98 3.03 1.45
CA PHE A 87 -13.82 1.58 1.58
C PHE A 87 -14.55 1.04 2.83
N PRO A 88 -15.91 1.02 2.86
CA PRO A 88 -16.66 0.49 3.98
C PRO A 88 -16.30 -0.98 4.31
N PRO A 89 -15.96 -1.29 5.57
CA PRO A 89 -15.61 -2.64 6.00
C PRO A 89 -16.86 -3.51 6.12
N LEU A 90 -16.80 -4.72 5.58
CA LEU A 90 -17.82 -5.77 5.73
C LEU A 90 -17.44 -6.79 6.81
N LEU A 91 -16.13 -7.00 6.99
CA LEU A 91 -15.57 -7.97 7.94
C LEU A 91 -14.19 -7.50 8.40
N TYR A 92 -13.91 -7.62 9.70
CA TYR A 92 -12.57 -7.43 10.26
C TYR A 92 -11.93 -8.79 10.54
N PHE A 93 -10.61 -8.87 10.41
CA PHE A 93 -9.82 -10.06 10.70
C PHE A 93 -9.15 -9.89 12.08
N HIS A 94 -9.49 -10.74 13.04
CA HIS A 94 -8.95 -10.76 14.40
C HIS A 94 -8.17 -12.04 14.69
#